data_AF-A0A1C5WRZ4-F1
#
_entry.id   AF-A0A1C5WRZ4-F1
#
_cell.length_a   1.000
_cell.length_b   1.000
_cell.length_c   1.000
_cell.angle_alpha   90.00
_cell.angle_beta   90.00
_cell.angle_gamma   90.00
#
_symmetry.space_group_name_H-M   'P 1'
#
loop_
_entity.id
_entity.type
_entity.pdbx_description
1 polymer ?
#
loop_
_entity_poly.entity_id
_entity_poly.type
_entity_poly.pdbx_seq_one_letter_code
_entity_poly.pdbx_strand_id
1 'polypeptide(L)'
;MKKKRSGKKGSRNAGAERFPQTEALNHEHEKLKEWFRTVRFRKVLFGGVDEIHLWKKLEELNQIYETSLSAERARYDALIADHQKSCDAMIRKYKELAERGTTGQDTNV
;
A
#
# COMPACT_ATOMS: atom_id res chain seq x y z
N MET A 1 -29.68 8.73 51.72
CA MET A 1 -28.91 7.67 51.03
C MET A 1 -28.41 8.17 49.68
N LYS A 2 -27.10 8.16 49.45
CA LYS A 2 -26.46 8.46 48.15
C LYS A 2 -26.48 7.20 47.27
N LYS A 3 -26.86 7.31 45.99
CA LYS A 3 -26.62 6.25 44.99
C LYS A 3 -25.86 6.85 43.80
N LYS A 4 -24.52 6.72 43.85
CA LYS A 4 -23.62 7.06 42.73
C LYS A 4 -23.86 6.07 41.59
N ARG A 5 -24.18 6.55 40.39
CA ARG A 5 -24.08 5.77 39.16
C ARG A 5 -22.70 6.04 38.56
N SER A 6 -21.79 5.08 38.68
CA SER A 6 -20.46 5.12 38.10
C SER A 6 -20.56 5.02 36.56
N GLY A 7 -20.05 6.03 35.85
CA GLY A 7 -19.87 5.97 34.41
C GLY A 7 -18.89 4.87 34.03
N LYS A 8 -19.36 3.90 33.25
CA LYS A 8 -18.50 2.87 32.62
C LYS A 8 -17.82 3.52 31.42
N LYS A 9 -16.60 4.02 31.63
CA LYS A 9 -15.71 4.51 30.56
C LYS A 9 -15.27 3.31 29.74
N GLY A 10 -15.99 3.04 28.65
CA GLY A 10 -15.62 2.04 27.67
C GLY A 10 -14.32 2.46 26.99
N SER A 11 -13.21 1.86 27.43
CA SER A 11 -11.95 1.86 26.70
C SER A 11 -12.18 1.14 25.37
N ARG A 12 -12.32 1.90 24.29
CA ARG A 12 -12.20 1.39 22.91
C ARG A 12 -10.85 1.82 22.38
N ASN A 13 -9.78 1.26 22.95
CA ASN A 13 -8.55 1.09 22.18
C ASN A 13 -8.73 -0.21 21.40
N ALA A 14 -9.54 -0.14 20.33
CA ALA A 14 -9.49 -1.15 19.29
C ALA A 14 -8.10 -1.04 18.68
N GLY A 15 -7.31 -2.09 18.83
CA GLY A 15 -6.00 -2.21 18.19
C GLY A 15 -6.18 -1.95 16.71
N ALA A 16 -5.67 -0.81 16.24
CA ALA A 16 -5.27 -0.69 14.87
C ALA A 16 -4.12 -1.68 14.72
N GLU A 17 -4.39 -2.87 14.19
CA GLU A 17 -3.34 -3.68 13.60
C GLU A 17 -2.65 -2.77 12.58
N ARG A 18 -1.47 -2.26 12.96
CA ARG A 18 -0.62 -1.54 12.02
C ARG A 18 -0.22 -2.58 11.00
N PHE A 19 -0.88 -2.52 9.85
CA PHE A 19 -0.44 -3.27 8.69
C PHE A 19 1.04 -2.92 8.45
N PRO A 20 1.96 -3.90 8.41
CA PRO A 20 3.35 -3.63 8.01
C PRO A 20 3.44 -3.00 6.61
N GLN A 21 2.32 -3.02 5.86
CA GLN A 21 2.14 -2.44 4.54
C GLN A 21 2.28 -0.91 4.49
N THR A 22 2.02 -0.18 5.59
CA THR A 22 2.24 1.28 5.60
C THR A 22 3.70 1.67 5.73
N GLU A 23 4.55 0.79 6.26
CA GLU A 23 5.94 1.12 6.60
C GLU A 23 6.84 1.19 5.35
N ALA A 24 6.63 0.32 4.36
CA ALA A 24 7.40 0.32 3.11
C ALA A 24 7.12 1.57 2.24
N LEU A 25 5.86 1.98 2.15
CA LEU A 25 5.44 3.19 1.44
C LEU A 25 6.02 4.45 2.10
N ASN A 26 6.11 4.43 3.43
CA ASN A 26 6.69 5.52 4.19
C ASN A 26 8.17 5.72 3.83
N HIS A 27 8.96 4.66 3.65
CA HIS A 27 10.41 4.81 3.47
C HIS A 27 10.81 5.56 2.18
N GLU A 28 10.22 5.20 1.03
CA GLU A 28 10.51 5.88 -0.24
C GLU A 28 9.94 7.30 -0.29
N HIS A 29 8.76 7.52 0.32
CA HIS A 29 8.20 8.86 0.47
C HIS A 29 9.00 9.74 1.44
N GLU A 30 9.57 9.19 2.51
CA GLU A 30 10.46 9.93 3.41
C GLU A 30 11.76 10.33 2.70
N LYS A 31 12.34 9.47 1.86
CA LYS A 31 13.48 9.84 1.00
C LYS A 31 13.13 11.03 0.10
N LEU A 32 11.95 11.03 -0.51
CA LEU A 32 11.48 12.14 -1.34
C LEU A 32 11.31 13.44 -0.51
N LYS A 33 10.70 13.35 0.68
CA LYS A 33 10.54 14.51 1.59
C LYS A 33 11.89 15.05 2.06
N GLU A 34 12.83 14.18 2.41
CA GLU A 34 14.18 14.56 2.83
C GLU A 34 14.94 15.22 1.67
N TRP A 35 14.80 14.68 0.46
CA TRP A 35 15.38 15.27 -0.74
C TRP A 35 14.85 16.70 -1.00
N PHE A 36 13.53 16.92 -0.91
CA PHE A 36 12.94 18.26 -1.05
C PHE A 36 13.43 19.25 0.02
N ARG A 37 13.71 18.77 1.24
CA ARG A 37 14.24 19.62 2.32
C ARG A 37 15.70 20.01 2.12
N THR A 38 16.47 19.14 1.46
CA THR A 38 17.93 19.26 1.35
C THR A 38 18.38 19.87 0.02
N VAL A 39 17.56 19.75 -1.04
CA VAL A 39 17.91 20.27 -2.36
C VAL A 39 18.14 21.78 -2.32
N ARG A 40 19.28 22.21 -2.85
CA ARG A 40 19.63 23.62 -3.03
C ARG A 40 20.10 23.85 -4.45
N PHE A 41 19.59 24.91 -5.06
CA PHE A 41 20.00 25.31 -6.40
C PHE A 41 21.18 26.27 -6.33
N ARG A 42 22.20 25.99 -7.13
CA ARG A 42 23.35 26.89 -7.29
C ARG A 42 22.89 28.12 -8.08
N LYS A 43 23.09 29.31 -7.51
CA LYS A 43 22.87 30.58 -8.20
C LYS A 43 24.12 30.95 -9.01
N VAL A 44 23.91 31.52 -10.19
CA VAL A 44 24.99 32.08 -11.03
C VAL A 44 25.17 33.57 -10.72
N LEU A 45 26.37 34.10 -10.92
CA LEU A 45 26.77 35.47 -10.53
C LEU A 45 25.93 36.58 -11.18
N PHE A 46 25.25 36.32 -12.31
CA PHE A 46 24.27 37.22 -12.91
C PHE A 46 23.04 36.42 -13.37
N GLY A 47 21.84 36.86 -12.95
CA GLY A 47 20.59 36.61 -13.67
C GLY A 47 19.92 35.23 -13.59
N GLY A 48 20.39 34.25 -12.80
CA GLY A 48 19.68 32.95 -12.76
C GLY A 48 20.24 31.84 -11.88
N VAL A 49 19.67 30.65 -12.07
CA VAL A 49 20.13 29.37 -11.51
C VAL A 49 21.05 28.68 -12.53
N ASP A 50 22.06 27.97 -12.05
CA ASP A 50 22.91 27.12 -12.88
C ASP A 50 22.06 25.99 -13.48
N GLU A 51 21.76 26.10 -14.78
CA GLU A 51 20.88 25.17 -15.50
C GLU A 51 21.42 23.75 -15.49
N ILE A 52 22.74 23.56 -15.64
CA ILE A 52 23.35 22.22 -15.63
C ILE A 52 23.14 21.58 -14.25
N HIS A 53 23.27 22.36 -13.19
CA HIS A 53 22.99 21.88 -11.84
C HIS A 53 21.50 21.60 -11.61
N LEU A 54 20.62 22.44 -12.15
CA LEU A 54 19.17 22.26 -12.09
C LEU A 54 18.73 20.97 -12.79
N TRP A 55 19.21 20.71 -14.00
CA TRP A 55 18.89 19.50 -14.76
C TRP A 55 19.35 18.24 -14.01
N LYS A 56 20.54 18.27 -13.41
CA LYS A 56 21.01 17.17 -12.55
C LYS A 56 20.11 16.94 -11.34
N LYS A 57 19.63 18.01 -10.69
CA LYS A 57 18.67 17.89 -9.59
C LYS A 57 17.30 17.40 -10.05
N LEU A 58 16.87 17.77 -11.25
CA LEU A 58 15.63 17.26 -11.83
C LEU A 58 15.72 15.77 -12.16
N GLU A 59 16.85 15.33 -12.71
CA GLU A 59 17.12 13.92 -13.01
C GLU A 59 17.15 13.09 -11.71
N GLU A 60 17.85 13.57 -10.69
CA GLU A 60 17.90 12.95 -9.36
C GLU A 60 16.49 12.81 -8.75
N LEU A 61 15.68 13.88 -8.81
CA LEU A 61 14.28 13.84 -8.36
C LEU A 61 13.46 12.80 -9.13
N ASN A 62 13.59 12.79 -10.45
CA ASN A 62 12.85 11.86 -11.30
C ASN A 62 13.20 10.40 -10.96
N GLN A 63 14.47 10.12 -10.67
CA GLN A 63 14.91 8.78 -10.28
C GLN A 63 14.31 8.32 -8.95
N ILE A 64 14.25 9.21 -7.95
CA ILE A 64 13.62 8.91 -6.64
C ILE A 64 12.12 8.65 -6.84
N TYR A 65 11.46 9.44 -7.68
CA TYR A 65 10.04 9.29 -7.98
C TYR A 65 9.74 7.97 -8.71
N GLU A 66 10.47 7.65 -9.78
CA GLU A 66 10.30 6.39 -10.52
C GLU A 66 10.56 5.17 -9.63
N THR A 67 11.57 5.23 -8.76
CA THR A 67 11.84 4.17 -7.79
C THR A 67 10.66 3.99 -6.83
N SER A 68 10.15 5.08 -6.26
CA SER A 68 9.00 5.07 -5.35
C SER A 68 7.74 4.50 -6.03
N LEU A 69 7.48 4.94 -7.26
CA LEU A 69 6.32 4.49 -8.04
C LEU A 69 6.44 3.03 -8.47
N SER A 70 7.63 2.56 -8.83
CA SER A 70 7.88 1.16 -9.18
C SER A 70 7.64 0.22 -7.99
N ALA A 71 8.09 0.61 -6.80
CA ALA A 71 7.87 -0.15 -5.58
C ALA A 71 6.37 -0.24 -5.25
N GLU A 72 5.64 0.88 -5.40
CA GLU A 72 4.19 0.90 -5.17
C GLU A 72 3.43 0.04 -6.18
N ARG A 73 3.80 0.08 -7.46
CA ARG A 73 3.22 -0.78 -8.50
C ARG A 73 3.44 -2.26 -8.19
N ALA A 74 4.67 -2.66 -7.89
CA ALA A 74 4.99 -4.04 -7.53
C ALA A 74 4.16 -4.52 -6.32
N ARG A 75 3.91 -3.62 -5.36
CA ARG A 75 3.06 -3.92 -4.19
C ARG A 75 1.61 -4.17 -4.59
N TYR A 76 1.01 -3.30 -5.41
CA TYR A 76 -0.36 -3.50 -5.87
C TYR A 76 -0.50 -4.74 -6.75
N ASP A 77 0.47 -4.99 -7.62
CA ASP A 77 0.48 -6.19 -8.47
C ASP A 77 0.46 -7.47 -7.62
N ALA A 78 1.25 -7.52 -6.55
CA ALA A 78 1.24 -8.63 -5.60
C ALA A 78 -0.13 -8.79 -4.90
N LEU A 79 -0.75 -7.69 -4.46
CA LEU A 79 -2.05 -7.72 -3.80
C LEU A 79 -3.17 -8.17 -4.74
N ILE A 80 -3.17 -7.67 -5.98
CA ILE A 80 -4.13 -8.07 -7.01
C ILE A 80 -3.96 -9.55 -7.34
N ALA A 81 -2.72 -10.01 -7.51
CA ALA A 81 -2.43 -11.42 -7.78
C ALA A 81 -2.89 -12.34 -6.63
N ASP A 82 -2.69 -11.94 -5.38
CA ASP A 82 -3.14 -12.71 -4.21
C ASP A 82 -4.67 -12.78 -4.14
N HIS A 83 -5.34 -11.63 -4.35
CA HIS A 83 -6.79 -11.58 -4.41
C HIS A 83 -7.35 -12.46 -5.53
N GLN A 84 -6.74 -12.41 -6.72
CA GLN A 84 -7.17 -13.22 -7.85
C GLN A 84 -7.01 -14.72 -7.59
N LYS A 85 -5.89 -15.13 -6.98
CA LYS A 85 -5.70 -16.52 -6.55
C LYS A 85 -6.78 -16.98 -5.56
N SER A 86 -7.15 -16.13 -4.61
CA SER A 86 -8.20 -16.43 -3.64
C SER A 86 -9.57 -16.61 -4.32
N CYS A 87 -9.93 -15.70 -5.23
CA CYS A 87 -11.15 -15.81 -6.03
C CYS A 87 -11.17 -17.07 -6.89
N ASP A 88 -10.07 -17.39 -7.58
CA ASP A 88 -9.95 -18.59 -8.40
C ASP A 88 -10.09 -19.87 -7.56
N ALA A 89 -9.50 -19.90 -6.37
CA ALA A 89 -9.63 -21.03 -5.44
C ALA A 89 -11.09 -21.22 -4.99
N MET A 90 -11.79 -20.13 -4.69
CA MET A 90 -13.22 -20.16 -4.36
C MET A 90 -14.07 -20.68 -5.52
N ILE A 91 -13.81 -20.20 -6.74
CA ILE A 91 -14.51 -20.67 -7.95
C ILE A 91 -14.32 -22.18 -8.14
N ARG A 92 -13.09 -22.69 -8.00
CA ARG A 92 -12.81 -24.14 -8.12
C ARG A 92 -13.60 -24.94 -7.08
N LYS A 93 -13.58 -24.49 -5.82
CA LYS A 93 -14.31 -25.16 -4.74
C LYS A 93 -15.81 -25.23 -5.03
N TYR A 94 -16.41 -24.15 -5.56
CA TYR A 94 -17.83 -24.17 -5.93
C TYR A 94 -18.12 -25.11 -7.10
N LYS A 95 -17.24 -25.19 -8.11
CA LYS A 95 -17.39 -26.13 -9.22
C LYS A 95 -17.33 -27.58 -8.75
N GLU A 96 -16.36 -27.93 -7.91
CA GLU A 96 -16.24 -29.28 -7.32
C GLU A 96 -17.48 -29.68 -6.50
N LEU A 97 -18.05 -28.73 -5.74
CA LEU A 97 -19.28 -28.96 -4.99
C LEU A 97 -20.49 -29.17 -5.92
N ALA A 98 -20.59 -28.42 -7.00
CA ALA A 98 -21.65 -28.59 -8.00
C ALA A 98 -21.58 -29.96 -8.67
N GLU A 99 -20.39 -30.41 -9.09
CA GLU A 99 -20.16 -31.71 -9.74
C GLU A 99 -20.39 -32.90 -8.78
N ARG A 100 -20.07 -32.75 -7.49
CA ARG A 100 -20.40 -33.75 -6.46
C ARG A 100 -21.90 -33.84 -6.20
N GLY A 101 -22.62 -32.72 -6.28
CA GLY A 101 -24.08 -32.69 -6.14
C GLY A 101 -24.81 -33.43 -7.26
N THR A 102 -24.31 -33.35 -8.50
CA THR A 102 -24.91 -34.03 -9.67
C THR A 102 -24.62 -35.53 -9.66
N THR A 103 -23.40 -35.94 -9.29
CA THR A 103 -22.99 -37.36 -9.27
C THR A 103 -23.76 -38.19 -8.23
N GLY A 104 -24.28 -37.55 -7.17
CA GLY A 104 -25.10 -38.21 -6.15
C GLY A 104 -26.55 -38.50 -6.58
N GLN A 105 -27.08 -37.87 -7.63
CA GLN A 105 -28.43 -38.13 -8.14
C GLN A 105 -28.49 -39.27 -9.15
N ASP A 106 -27.40 -39.56 -9.86
CA ASP A 106 -27.39 -40.55 -10.96
C ASP A 106 -27.14 -42.00 -10.52
N THR A 107 -26.95 -42.25 -9.22
CA THR A 107 -26.66 -43.59 -8.67
C THR A 107 -27.88 -44.30 -8.05
N ASN A 108 -29.07 -43.73 -8.22
CA ASN A 108 -30.34 -44.30 -7.74
C ASN A 108 -31.22 -44.71 -8.94
N VAL A 109 -30.82 -45.77 -9.67
CA VAL A 109 -31.65 -46.49 -10.65
C VAL A 109 -31.44 -47.99 -10.47
#